data_AF-A0A920SE21-F1
#
_entry.id   AF-A0A920SE21-F1
#
_cell.length_a   1.000
_cell.length_b   1.000
_cell.length_c   1.000
_cell.angle_alpha   90.00
_cell.angle_beta   90.00
_cell.angle_gamma   90.00
#
_symmetry.space_group_name_H-M   'P 1'
#
loop_
_entity.id
_entity.type
_entity.pdbx_description
1 polymer ?
#
loop_
_entity_poly.entity_id
_entity_poly.type
_entity_poly.pdbx_seq_one_letter_code
_entity_poly.pdbx_strand_id
1 'polypeptide(L)'
;MVADEAAGPGGVLNIGEVLTRLEPEFPEATVSKIRFLESRGLLAPGRSPSGYRQFSEADVVRLTWILRQQRDHFLPLKVIGDLLAEGRDLIEEGDGSGRPFTEEARVRDLGSVSMSRDELATAGGLEVESIDELERLGLLEGREAGTSVVYDGDALLVARVAARFAEHGFDVRHLRMYLVAAQREAGIIEQMLRPILRDGDGPIPSRGSAAGQRAVRRRGRPPRPTSPALPRTVRLMGAPVLHCGALTIAQRVEEMAAELDAELDDGAVVVGVLKGCLPFLADLTRRIDTPIEMDFLALTAFAPDSGRVRLTHDLTVDVEGRQVVLVEGVVDTGFRLDYLLRHVLAHGAAEVRVCALFDRADRRVLPLEVDLVGFSTTASYLVGYGLDHRGEFRNLSGVVEVDLAELERGGPAEFDEVWKAGRSGDRH
;
A
#
# COMPACT_ATOMS: atom_id res chain seq x y z
N MET A 1 3.02 -44.20 47.46
CA MET A 1 1.73 -43.99 48.16
C MET A 1 1.56 -42.50 48.40
N VAL A 2 0.52 -41.78 47.96
CA VAL A 2 -0.55 -41.98 46.94
C VAL A 2 -1.02 -40.55 46.59
N ALA A 3 -1.24 -40.09 45.36
CA ALA A 3 -0.92 -40.59 44.01
C ALA A 3 0.04 -39.56 43.33
N ASP A 4 0.20 -39.35 42.02
CA ASP A 4 -0.32 -39.95 40.78
C ASP A 4 -1.81 -39.71 40.42
N GLU A 5 -2.29 -38.44 40.47
CA GLU A 5 -3.62 -38.06 39.94
C GLU A 5 -3.51 -37.66 38.46
N ALA A 6 -3.37 -38.67 37.60
CA ALA A 6 -3.31 -38.52 36.15
C ALA A 6 -4.59 -37.86 35.60
N ALA A 7 -4.44 -36.92 34.67
CA ALA A 7 -5.55 -36.18 34.08
C ALA A 7 -6.46 -37.08 33.23
N GLY A 8 -7.56 -37.55 33.82
CA GLY A 8 -8.62 -38.29 33.15
C GLY A 8 -9.35 -37.45 32.07
N PRO A 9 -9.92 -38.09 31.04
CA PRO A 9 -10.39 -37.39 29.84
C PRO A 9 -11.63 -36.53 30.09
N GLY A 10 -11.65 -35.32 29.51
CA GLY A 10 -12.76 -34.37 29.61
C GLY A 10 -12.56 -33.24 30.64
N GLY A 11 -11.31 -32.92 31.00
CA GLY A 11 -10.98 -31.86 31.96
C GLY A 11 -11.58 -30.50 31.60
N VAL A 12 -12.32 -29.92 32.56
CA VAL A 12 -12.98 -28.61 32.42
C VAL A 12 -12.22 -27.59 33.26
N LEU A 13 -11.71 -26.54 32.62
CA LEU A 13 -10.73 -25.61 33.17
C LEU A 13 -11.39 -24.34 33.73
N ASN A 14 -10.79 -23.77 34.77
CA ASN A 14 -11.15 -22.45 35.29
C ASN A 14 -10.35 -21.33 34.58
N ILE A 15 -10.82 -20.08 34.68
CA ILE A 15 -10.23 -18.94 33.93
C ILE A 15 -8.78 -18.60 34.31
N GLY A 16 -8.28 -19.06 35.47
CA GLY A 16 -6.87 -18.98 35.84
C GLY A 16 -6.02 -20.06 35.15
N GLU A 17 -6.47 -21.31 35.16
CA GLU A 17 -5.81 -22.43 34.45
C GLU A 17 -5.73 -22.18 32.95
N VAL A 18 -6.77 -21.58 32.35
CA VAL A 18 -6.77 -21.14 30.95
C VAL A 18 -5.68 -20.10 30.70
N LEU A 19 -5.46 -19.14 31.62
CA LEU A 19 -4.38 -18.17 31.47
C LEU A 19 -2.99 -18.81 31.62
N THR A 20 -2.77 -19.70 32.58
CA THR A 20 -1.50 -20.44 32.73
C THR A 20 -1.18 -21.32 31.51
N ARG A 21 -2.19 -21.80 30.79
CA ARG A 21 -1.98 -22.48 29.49
C ARG A 21 -1.67 -21.54 28.33
N LEU A 22 -2.16 -20.30 28.36
CA LEU A 22 -1.93 -19.30 27.32
C LEU A 22 -0.63 -18.52 27.51
N GLU A 23 -0.18 -18.33 28.75
CA GLU A 23 1.01 -17.57 29.15
C GLU A 23 2.29 -17.87 28.33
N PRO A 24 2.61 -19.12 27.93
CA PRO A 24 3.78 -19.40 27.08
C PRO A 24 3.72 -18.83 25.66
N GLU A 25 2.54 -18.46 25.16
CA GLU A 25 2.32 -17.93 23.81
C GLU A 25 1.73 -16.50 23.81
N PHE A 26 0.97 -16.14 24.85
CA PHE A 26 0.28 -14.86 25.05
C PHE A 26 0.48 -14.36 26.50
N PRO A 27 1.69 -13.94 26.90
CA PRO A 27 1.97 -13.44 28.25
C PRO A 27 1.17 -12.17 28.59
N GLU A 28 0.68 -11.43 27.60
CA GLU A 28 -0.22 -10.28 27.75
C GLU A 28 -1.72 -10.64 27.84
N ALA A 29 -2.07 -11.94 27.82
CA ALA A 29 -3.45 -12.39 28.01
C ALA A 29 -3.95 -12.06 29.42
N THR A 30 -5.18 -11.56 29.53
CA THR A 30 -5.78 -11.17 30.82
C THR A 30 -7.20 -11.72 30.99
N VAL A 31 -7.60 -11.89 32.25
CA VAL A 31 -9.00 -12.22 32.63
C VAL A 31 -9.99 -11.26 31.96
N SER A 32 -9.64 -9.98 31.82
CA SER A 32 -10.44 -8.94 31.15
C SER A 32 -10.56 -9.17 29.64
N LYS A 33 -9.48 -9.57 28.96
CA LYS A 33 -9.48 -9.93 27.53
C LYS A 33 -10.41 -11.12 27.27
N ILE A 34 -10.30 -12.20 28.06
CA ILE A 34 -11.14 -13.40 27.91
C ILE A 34 -12.63 -13.06 28.12
N ARG A 35 -12.97 -12.31 29.18
CA ARG A 35 -14.34 -11.84 29.43
C ARG A 35 -14.89 -10.91 28.34
N PHE A 36 -14.03 -10.18 27.63
CA PHE A 36 -14.42 -9.34 26.50
C PHE A 36 -14.70 -10.14 25.23
N LEU A 37 -13.97 -11.24 24.99
CA LEU A 37 -14.26 -12.15 23.86
C LEU A 37 -15.57 -12.93 24.10
N GLU A 38 -15.81 -13.37 25.35
CA GLU A 38 -17.09 -13.92 25.80
C GLU A 38 -18.25 -12.92 25.60
N SER A 39 -18.12 -11.66 26.06
CA SER A 39 -19.19 -10.67 25.93
C SER A 39 -19.43 -10.17 24.50
N ARG A 40 -18.55 -10.53 23.56
CA ARG A 40 -18.74 -10.37 22.11
C ARG A 40 -19.30 -11.63 21.42
N GLY A 41 -19.60 -12.69 22.16
CA GLY A 41 -20.21 -13.93 21.66
C GLY A 41 -19.26 -14.89 20.95
N LEU A 42 -17.94 -14.67 21.02
CA LEU A 42 -16.94 -15.49 20.33
C LEU A 42 -16.61 -16.79 21.09
N LEU A 43 -16.88 -16.80 22.40
CA LEU A 43 -16.68 -17.91 23.33
C LEU A 43 -17.95 -18.12 24.16
N ALA A 44 -18.30 -19.37 24.45
CA ALA A 44 -19.51 -19.74 25.18
C ALA A 44 -19.20 -20.72 26.33
N PRO A 45 -18.30 -20.37 27.28
CA PRO A 45 -17.87 -21.28 28.33
C PRO A 45 -19.05 -21.70 29.22
N GLY A 46 -19.03 -22.97 29.63
CA GLY A 46 -19.98 -23.55 30.56
C GLY A 46 -19.93 -22.90 31.95
N ARG A 47 -20.85 -23.33 32.82
CA ARG A 47 -20.91 -22.89 34.21
C ARG A 47 -21.08 -24.07 35.16
N SER A 48 -20.28 -24.01 36.23
CA SER A 48 -20.41 -24.90 37.38
C SER A 48 -21.75 -24.70 38.10
N PRO A 49 -22.22 -25.67 38.92
CA PRO A 49 -23.39 -25.50 39.79
C PRO A 49 -23.30 -24.31 40.76
N SER A 50 -22.08 -23.84 41.05
CA SER A 50 -21.79 -22.64 41.85
C SER A 50 -21.63 -21.35 41.03
N GLY A 51 -21.91 -21.39 39.72
CA GLY A 51 -21.99 -20.22 38.82
C GLY A 51 -20.67 -19.74 38.20
N TYR A 52 -19.53 -20.29 38.61
CA TYR A 52 -18.21 -20.00 38.04
C TYR A 52 -18.08 -20.53 36.60
N ARG A 53 -17.35 -19.79 35.76
CA ARG A 53 -17.05 -20.15 34.37
C ARG A 53 -16.17 -21.39 34.28
N GLN A 54 -16.45 -22.20 33.28
CA GLN A 54 -15.85 -23.50 33.04
C GLN A 54 -15.59 -23.65 31.53
N PHE A 55 -14.32 -23.68 31.15
CA PHE A 55 -13.86 -23.74 29.76
C PHE A 55 -13.55 -25.19 29.39
N SER A 56 -14.04 -25.65 28.26
CA SER A 56 -13.65 -26.94 27.68
C SER A 56 -12.30 -26.82 26.94
N GLU A 57 -11.67 -27.95 26.61
CA GLU A 57 -10.53 -27.98 25.69
C GLU A 57 -10.85 -27.28 24.36
N ALA A 58 -12.07 -27.42 23.84
CA ALA A 58 -12.52 -26.74 22.63
C ALA A 58 -12.61 -25.21 22.80
N ASP A 59 -13.06 -24.72 23.97
CA ASP A 59 -13.03 -23.28 24.27
C ASP A 59 -11.59 -22.75 24.32
N VAL A 60 -10.63 -23.54 24.83
CA VAL A 60 -9.22 -23.14 24.87
C VAL A 60 -8.61 -23.14 23.47
N VAL A 61 -8.83 -24.17 22.64
CA VAL A 61 -8.38 -24.20 21.24
C VAL A 61 -8.96 -23.01 20.45
N ARG A 62 -10.26 -22.72 20.61
CA ARG A 62 -10.94 -21.59 19.96
C ARG A 62 -10.42 -20.25 20.47
N LEU A 63 -10.16 -20.10 21.78
CA LEU A 63 -9.55 -18.90 22.36
C LEU A 63 -8.11 -18.69 21.85
N THR A 64 -7.28 -19.73 21.81
CA THR A 64 -5.94 -19.70 21.22
C THR A 64 -6.01 -19.28 19.75
N TRP A 65 -6.91 -19.88 18.96
CA TRP A 65 -7.10 -19.51 17.55
C TRP A 65 -7.50 -18.03 17.40
N ILE A 66 -8.49 -17.56 18.17
CA ILE A 66 -8.91 -16.14 18.19
C ILE A 66 -7.71 -15.23 18.53
N LEU A 67 -6.89 -15.58 19.52
CA LEU A 67 -5.73 -14.78 19.92
C LEU A 67 -4.64 -14.77 18.83
N ARG A 68 -4.37 -15.90 18.16
CA ARG A 68 -3.51 -15.94 16.95
C ARG A 68 -4.07 -15.05 15.84
N GLN A 69 -5.37 -15.14 15.52
CA GLN A 69 -6.01 -14.27 14.53
C GLN A 69 -5.94 -12.76 14.91
N GLN A 70 -5.78 -12.42 16.19
CA GLN A 70 -5.61 -11.04 16.66
C GLN A 70 -4.15 -10.57 16.72
N ARG A 71 -3.20 -11.46 16.99
CA ARG A 71 -1.75 -11.16 17.10
C ARG A 71 -1.03 -11.24 15.76
N ASP A 72 -1.34 -12.27 14.98
CA ASP A 72 -0.60 -12.66 13.78
C ASP A 72 -1.28 -12.16 12.49
N HIS A 73 -2.59 -11.93 12.55
CA HIS A 73 -3.41 -11.49 11.41
C HIS A 73 -4.27 -10.24 11.69
N PHE A 74 -4.20 -9.69 12.91
CA PHE A 74 -4.89 -8.47 13.34
C PHE A 74 -6.40 -8.38 12.98
N LEU A 75 -7.09 -9.51 12.87
CA LEU A 75 -8.44 -9.56 12.32
C LEU A 75 -9.47 -8.85 13.24
N PRO A 76 -10.40 -8.05 12.67
CA PRO A 76 -11.49 -7.47 13.43
C PRO A 76 -12.37 -8.54 14.07
N LEU A 77 -12.79 -8.33 15.33
CA LEU A 77 -13.58 -9.30 16.09
C LEU A 77 -14.88 -9.75 15.41
N LYS A 78 -15.46 -8.91 14.54
CA LYS A 78 -16.61 -9.32 13.71
C LYS A 78 -16.22 -10.38 12.68
N VAL A 79 -15.17 -10.13 11.89
CA VAL A 79 -14.66 -11.07 10.87
C VAL A 79 -14.20 -12.39 11.49
N ILE A 80 -13.59 -12.32 12.68
CA ILE A 80 -13.30 -13.51 13.49
C ILE A 80 -14.61 -14.26 13.82
N GLY A 81 -15.64 -13.58 14.31
CA GLY A 81 -16.96 -14.18 14.56
C GLY A 81 -17.62 -14.78 13.32
N ASP A 82 -17.52 -14.12 12.17
CA ASP A 82 -18.06 -14.58 10.89
C ASP A 82 -17.32 -15.88 10.44
N LEU A 83 -15.99 -15.92 10.50
CA LEU A 83 -15.17 -17.12 10.20
C LEU A 83 -15.44 -18.30 11.16
N LEU A 84 -15.65 -18.01 12.44
CA LEU A 84 -16.01 -18.99 13.47
C LEU A 84 -17.44 -19.53 13.30
N ALA A 85 -18.31 -18.83 12.55
CA ALA A 85 -19.65 -19.27 12.20
C ALA A 85 -19.66 -20.08 10.89
N GLU A 86 -18.72 -19.82 9.98
CA GLU A 86 -18.41 -20.68 8.82
C GLU A 86 -17.73 -22.02 9.18
N GLY A 87 -17.41 -22.25 10.46
CA GLY A 87 -16.78 -23.49 10.93
C GLY A 87 -15.30 -23.64 10.54
N ARG A 88 -14.59 -22.52 10.32
CA ARG A 88 -13.20 -22.50 9.84
C ARG A 88 -12.15 -22.72 10.94
N ASP A 89 -12.60 -23.05 12.16
CA ASP A 89 -11.78 -23.24 13.37
C ASP A 89 -10.73 -24.37 13.25
N LEU A 90 -11.01 -25.42 12.46
CA LEU A 90 -10.31 -26.72 12.55
C LEU A 90 -9.97 -27.30 11.17
N ILE A 91 -8.91 -26.79 10.54
CA ILE A 91 -8.19 -27.48 9.46
C ILE A 91 -6.70 -27.45 9.81
N GLU A 92 -6.12 -28.64 10.01
CA GLU A 92 -4.69 -28.84 10.25
C GLU A 92 -3.89 -28.64 8.94
N GLU A 93 -2.56 -28.47 9.05
CA GLU A 93 -1.68 -28.36 7.89
C GLU A 93 -1.69 -29.65 7.08
N GLY A 94 -2.30 -29.63 5.89
CA GLY A 94 -2.50 -30.82 5.07
C GLY A 94 -2.65 -30.53 3.57
N ASP A 95 -2.00 -31.39 2.79
CA ASP A 95 -2.00 -31.54 1.33
C ASP A 95 -3.14 -30.84 0.55
N GLY A 96 -2.74 -29.98 -0.41
CA GLY A 96 -3.64 -29.27 -1.31
C GLY A 96 -2.96 -28.95 -2.65
N SER A 97 -2.86 -29.94 -3.54
CA SER A 97 -2.25 -29.81 -4.87
C SER A 97 -3.08 -28.97 -5.86
N GLY A 98 -3.29 -27.68 -5.55
CA GLY A 98 -3.85 -26.70 -6.48
C GLY A 98 -2.81 -26.29 -7.52
N ARG A 99 -3.09 -26.51 -8.81
CA ARG A 99 -2.30 -25.89 -9.88
C ARG A 99 -2.53 -24.37 -9.88
N PRO A 100 -1.50 -23.54 -10.10
CA PRO A 100 -1.68 -22.09 -10.26
C PRO A 100 -2.67 -21.75 -11.37
N PHE A 101 -3.40 -20.66 -11.19
CA PHE A 101 -4.25 -20.07 -12.21
C PHE A 101 -3.40 -19.18 -13.13
N THR A 102 -2.92 -19.76 -14.22
CA THR A 102 -2.27 -19.01 -15.32
C THR A 102 -3.35 -18.42 -16.23
N GLU A 103 -3.78 -17.19 -15.93
CA GLU A 103 -4.45 -16.36 -16.94
C GLU A 103 -3.37 -15.74 -17.82
N GLU A 104 -3.46 -15.95 -19.15
CA GLU A 104 -2.57 -15.31 -20.14
C GLU A 104 -2.90 -13.82 -20.33
N ALA A 105 -2.84 -13.07 -19.22
CA ALA A 105 -2.96 -11.63 -19.21
C ALA A 105 -1.83 -11.04 -20.07
N ARG A 106 -2.18 -10.58 -21.28
CA ARG A 106 -1.27 -9.90 -22.21
C ARG A 106 -0.89 -8.51 -21.68
N VAL A 107 -0.06 -8.50 -20.63
CA VAL A 107 0.68 -7.32 -20.18
C VAL A 107 1.48 -6.81 -21.38
N ARG A 108 1.25 -5.55 -21.75
CA ARG A 108 1.86 -4.95 -22.94
C ARG A 108 3.30 -4.55 -22.66
N ASP A 109 4.20 -5.49 -22.94
CA ASP A 109 5.52 -5.23 -23.50
C ASP A 109 6.40 -4.27 -22.66
N LEU A 110 6.75 -4.70 -21.44
CA LEU A 110 8.01 -4.28 -20.82
C LEU A 110 9.15 -4.81 -21.70
N GLY A 111 9.70 -3.93 -22.54
CA GLY A 111 10.44 -4.31 -23.74
C GLY A 111 11.59 -5.30 -23.55
N SER A 112 11.36 -6.54 -23.94
CA SER A 112 12.38 -7.52 -24.37
C SER A 112 13.59 -7.77 -23.46
N VAL A 113 13.44 -7.72 -22.14
CA VAL A 113 14.43 -8.31 -21.23
C VAL A 113 14.13 -9.80 -21.13
N SER A 114 14.96 -10.63 -21.78
CA SER A 114 14.85 -12.09 -21.81
C SER A 114 16.17 -12.68 -21.33
N MET A 115 16.23 -13.08 -20.05
CA MET A 115 17.45 -13.51 -19.38
C MET A 115 17.54 -15.03 -19.33
N SER A 116 18.74 -15.59 -19.53
CA SER A 116 19.03 -16.96 -19.12
C SER A 116 19.08 -17.10 -17.59
N ARG A 117 19.07 -18.33 -17.07
CA ARG A 117 19.07 -18.59 -15.61
C ARG A 117 20.30 -17.99 -14.92
N ASP A 118 21.48 -18.09 -15.53
CA ASP A 118 22.73 -17.53 -15.00
C ASP A 118 22.74 -16.00 -14.98
N GLU A 119 22.17 -15.37 -16.01
CA GLU A 119 22.01 -13.92 -16.09
C GLU A 119 20.97 -13.40 -15.07
N LEU A 120 19.87 -14.14 -14.87
CA LEU A 120 18.87 -13.83 -13.84
C LEU A 120 19.46 -13.94 -12.43
N ALA A 121 20.23 -15.00 -12.14
CA ALA A 121 20.95 -15.15 -10.87
C ALA A 121 21.89 -13.96 -10.63
N THR A 122 22.73 -13.65 -11.62
CA THR A 122 23.72 -12.56 -11.58
C THR A 122 23.07 -11.18 -11.39
N ALA A 123 21.99 -10.87 -12.13
CA ALA A 123 21.30 -9.58 -12.04
C ALA A 123 20.30 -9.49 -10.86
N GLY A 124 19.89 -10.63 -10.33
CA GLY A 124 19.08 -10.78 -9.13
C GLY A 124 19.87 -10.59 -7.83
N GLY A 125 21.17 -10.93 -7.84
CA GLY A 125 22.00 -11.00 -6.63
C GLY A 125 21.86 -12.34 -5.89
N LEU A 126 21.63 -13.43 -6.63
CA LEU A 126 21.43 -14.78 -6.10
C LEU A 126 22.38 -15.78 -6.75
N GLU A 127 22.57 -16.92 -6.07
CA GLU A 127 23.20 -18.10 -6.67
C GLU A 127 22.18 -18.84 -7.56
N VAL A 128 22.67 -19.58 -8.57
CA VAL A 128 21.81 -20.29 -9.54
C VAL A 128 20.91 -21.33 -8.84
N GLU A 129 21.40 -22.00 -7.80
CA GLU A 129 20.60 -22.94 -6.99
C GLU A 129 19.42 -22.24 -6.29
N SER A 130 19.55 -20.96 -5.91
CA SER A 130 18.43 -20.18 -5.36
C SER A 130 17.37 -19.85 -6.42
N ILE A 131 17.75 -19.69 -7.68
CA ILE A 131 16.80 -19.54 -8.80
C ILE A 131 16.06 -20.85 -9.07
N ASP A 132 16.78 -21.99 -9.09
CA ASP A 132 16.19 -23.34 -9.20
C ASP A 132 15.23 -23.66 -8.03
N GLU A 133 15.51 -23.17 -6.83
CA GLU A 133 14.61 -23.31 -5.67
C GLU A 133 13.37 -22.41 -5.82
N LEU A 134 13.52 -21.13 -6.19
CA LEU A 134 12.42 -20.20 -6.41
C LEU A 134 11.46 -20.67 -7.52
N GLU A 135 11.98 -21.22 -8.62
CA GLU A 135 11.18 -21.83 -9.69
C GLU A 135 10.44 -23.09 -9.19
N ARG A 136 11.11 -23.97 -8.44
CA ARG A 136 10.48 -25.17 -7.85
C ARG A 136 9.40 -24.84 -6.80
N LEU A 137 9.55 -23.71 -6.10
CA LEU A 137 8.57 -23.21 -5.15
C LEU A 137 7.37 -22.52 -5.84
N GLY A 138 7.46 -22.21 -7.13
CA GLY A 138 6.43 -21.52 -7.92
C GLY A 138 6.45 -19.99 -7.79
N LEU A 139 7.58 -19.39 -7.38
CA LEU A 139 7.76 -17.93 -7.34
C LEU A 139 8.31 -17.37 -8.66
N LEU A 140 8.96 -18.20 -9.47
CA LEU A 140 9.43 -17.87 -10.81
C LEU A 140 8.80 -18.85 -11.81
N GLU A 141 8.38 -18.34 -12.97
CA GLU A 141 7.99 -19.15 -14.12
C GLU A 141 8.90 -18.84 -15.30
N GLY A 142 9.75 -19.80 -15.69
CA GLY A 142 10.54 -19.70 -16.91
C GLY A 142 9.71 -20.03 -18.15
N ARG A 143 9.97 -19.34 -19.27
CA ARG A 143 9.36 -19.62 -20.57
C ARG A 143 10.33 -20.37 -21.48
N GLU A 144 9.84 -21.39 -22.18
CA GLU A 144 10.66 -22.18 -23.11
C GLU A 144 10.94 -21.39 -24.41
N ALA A 145 12.21 -21.05 -24.65
CA ALA A 145 12.70 -20.44 -25.89
C ALA A 145 13.55 -21.46 -26.67
N GLY A 146 12.87 -22.40 -27.33
CA GLY A 146 13.52 -23.45 -28.14
C GLY A 146 14.11 -24.57 -27.27
N THR A 147 15.40 -24.49 -26.97
CA THR A 147 16.12 -25.47 -26.10
C THR A 147 16.53 -24.90 -24.75
N SER A 148 16.21 -23.63 -24.48
CA SER A 148 16.64 -22.90 -23.29
C SER A 148 15.43 -22.28 -22.58
N VAL A 149 15.44 -22.29 -21.25
CA VAL A 149 14.46 -21.55 -20.43
C VAL A 149 14.94 -20.11 -20.29
N VAL A 150 14.03 -19.15 -20.49
CA VAL A 150 14.30 -17.72 -20.33
C VAL A 150 13.28 -17.06 -19.42
N TYR A 151 13.71 -16.00 -18.73
CA TYR A 151 12.96 -15.28 -17.71
C TYR A 151 12.83 -13.80 -18.09
N ASP A 152 11.73 -13.16 -17.68
CA ASP A 152 11.44 -11.77 -18.02
C ASP A 152 11.67 -10.79 -16.86
N GLY A 153 11.22 -9.54 -17.03
CA GLY A 153 11.42 -8.47 -16.05
C GLY A 153 10.77 -8.73 -14.69
N ASP A 154 9.67 -9.47 -14.64
CA ASP A 154 8.94 -9.76 -13.39
C ASP A 154 9.67 -10.84 -12.58
N ALA A 155 10.20 -11.86 -13.26
CA ALA A 155 11.11 -12.83 -12.65
C ALA A 155 12.36 -12.15 -12.04
N LEU A 156 12.92 -11.12 -12.70
CA LEU A 156 14.03 -10.33 -12.16
C LEU A 156 13.64 -9.44 -10.96
N LEU A 157 12.38 -9.00 -10.87
CA LEU A 157 11.87 -8.32 -9.67
C LEU A 157 11.77 -9.31 -8.50
N VAL A 158 11.18 -10.49 -8.71
CA VAL A 158 11.09 -11.56 -7.69
C VAL A 158 12.48 -11.98 -7.20
N ALA A 159 13.44 -12.21 -8.11
CA ALA A 159 14.81 -12.57 -7.74
C ALA A 159 15.49 -11.51 -6.85
N ARG A 160 15.30 -10.21 -7.14
CA ARG A 160 15.85 -9.11 -6.32
C ARG A 160 15.15 -8.93 -4.97
N VAL A 161 13.86 -9.27 -4.87
CA VAL A 161 13.19 -9.34 -3.56
C VAL A 161 13.75 -10.52 -2.76
N ALA A 162 13.90 -11.70 -3.37
CA ALA A 162 14.45 -12.87 -2.71
C ALA A 162 15.90 -12.69 -2.22
N ALA A 163 16.75 -12.02 -3.01
CA ALA A 163 18.11 -11.63 -2.58
C ALA A 163 18.09 -10.80 -1.29
N ARG A 164 17.23 -9.78 -1.20
CA ARG A 164 17.10 -8.96 0.02
C ARG A 164 16.60 -9.73 1.23
N PHE A 165 15.74 -10.73 1.04
CA PHE A 165 15.34 -11.61 2.14
C PHE A 165 16.53 -12.49 2.62
N ALA A 166 17.34 -13.00 1.69
CA ALA A 166 18.56 -13.74 2.02
C ALA A 166 19.61 -12.88 2.76
N GLU A 167 19.79 -11.62 2.38
CA GLU A 167 20.63 -10.63 3.11
C GLU A 167 20.21 -10.48 4.58
N HIS A 168 18.92 -10.64 4.89
CA HIS A 168 18.35 -10.55 6.23
C HIS A 168 18.23 -11.92 6.93
N GLY A 169 18.85 -12.97 6.38
CA GLY A 169 18.91 -14.32 6.97
C GLY A 169 17.71 -15.23 6.65
N PHE A 170 16.80 -14.82 5.77
CA PHE A 170 15.66 -15.65 5.35
C PHE A 170 16.00 -16.49 4.13
N ASP A 171 16.00 -17.82 4.31
CA ASP A 171 16.06 -18.78 3.20
C ASP A 171 14.88 -18.58 2.23
N VAL A 172 15.12 -18.71 0.91
CA VAL A 172 14.11 -18.51 -0.14
C VAL A 172 12.88 -19.41 0.00
N ARG A 173 12.99 -20.55 0.69
CA ARG A 173 11.87 -21.45 0.98
C ARG A 173 10.79 -20.81 1.85
N HIS A 174 11.14 -19.82 2.69
CA HIS A 174 10.14 -19.06 3.45
C HIS A 174 9.23 -18.20 2.55
N LEU A 175 9.70 -17.79 1.37
CA LEU A 175 8.94 -16.93 0.46
C LEU A 175 7.66 -17.61 -0.08
N ARG A 176 7.59 -18.95 -0.02
CA ARG A 176 6.40 -19.73 -0.37
C ARG A 176 5.16 -19.35 0.44
N MET A 177 5.30 -18.95 1.71
CA MET A 177 4.13 -18.54 2.51
C MET A 177 3.49 -17.25 1.98
N TYR A 178 4.31 -16.32 1.48
CA TYR A 178 3.85 -15.08 0.86
C TYR A 178 3.25 -15.32 -0.53
N LEU A 179 3.82 -16.23 -1.32
CA LEU A 179 3.22 -16.69 -2.59
C LEU A 179 1.81 -17.26 -2.37
N VAL A 180 1.64 -18.17 -1.40
CA VAL A 180 0.34 -18.79 -1.09
C VAL A 180 -0.66 -17.76 -0.56
N ALA A 181 -0.21 -16.79 0.24
CA ALA A 181 -1.06 -15.68 0.68
C ALA A 181 -1.52 -14.80 -0.49
N ALA A 182 -0.61 -14.38 -1.36
CA ALA A 182 -0.93 -13.56 -2.54
C ALA A 182 -1.85 -14.29 -3.53
N GLN A 183 -1.61 -15.58 -3.79
CA GLN A 183 -2.48 -16.42 -4.62
C GLN A 183 -3.89 -16.57 -4.01
N ARG A 184 -3.99 -16.67 -2.67
CA ARG A 184 -5.28 -16.71 -1.97
C ARG A 184 -6.04 -15.39 -2.06
N GLU A 185 -5.36 -14.24 -1.91
CA GLU A 185 -5.98 -12.93 -2.06
C GLU A 185 -6.41 -12.68 -3.51
N ALA A 186 -5.56 -13.01 -4.49
CA ALA A 186 -5.90 -12.96 -5.91
C ALA A 186 -7.13 -13.84 -6.24
N GLY A 187 -7.19 -15.06 -5.72
CA GLY A 187 -8.34 -15.96 -5.90
C GLY A 187 -9.64 -15.45 -5.28
N ILE A 188 -9.58 -14.71 -4.16
CA ILE A 188 -10.75 -14.04 -3.57
C ILE A 188 -11.21 -12.88 -4.48
N ILE A 189 -10.28 -12.07 -4.97
CA ILE A 189 -10.58 -10.98 -5.93
C ILE A 189 -11.18 -11.56 -7.22
N GLU A 190 -10.61 -12.65 -7.75
CA GLU A 190 -11.13 -13.36 -8.93
C GLU A 190 -12.56 -13.87 -8.69
N GLN A 191 -12.86 -14.45 -7.52
CA GLN A 191 -14.21 -14.87 -7.15
C GLN A 191 -15.20 -13.70 -7.05
N MET A 192 -14.77 -12.51 -6.64
CA MET A 192 -15.59 -11.29 -6.65
C MET A 192 -15.79 -10.69 -8.05
N LEU A 193 -14.84 -10.91 -8.97
CA LEU A 193 -14.90 -10.44 -10.37
C LEU A 193 -15.62 -11.42 -11.32
N ARG A 194 -15.60 -12.73 -11.04
CA ARG A 194 -16.27 -13.78 -11.84
C ARG A 194 -17.74 -13.51 -12.19
N PRO A 195 -18.59 -12.94 -11.32
CA PRO A 195 -19.95 -12.54 -11.69
C PRO A 195 -19.96 -11.44 -12.77
N ILE A 196 -19.08 -10.44 -12.64
CA ILE A 196 -18.98 -9.29 -13.55
C ILE A 196 -18.44 -9.72 -14.92
N LEU A 197 -17.48 -10.64 -14.94
CA LEU A 197 -16.90 -11.20 -16.18
C LEU A 197 -17.87 -12.13 -16.92
N ARG A 198 -18.80 -12.80 -16.21
CA ARG A 198 -19.75 -13.75 -16.81
C ARG A 198 -20.87 -13.12 -17.62
N ASP A 199 -21.21 -11.85 -17.38
CA ASP A 199 -22.15 -11.10 -18.22
C ASP A 199 -21.53 -10.66 -19.57
N GLY A 200 -20.25 -10.97 -19.82
CA GLY A 200 -19.55 -10.65 -21.07
C GLY A 200 -19.77 -11.63 -22.25
N ASP A 201 -20.05 -12.91 -21.98
CA ASP A 201 -20.10 -13.96 -23.02
C ASP A 201 -21.51 -14.12 -23.64
N GLY A 202 -21.89 -13.15 -24.47
CA GLY A 202 -23.10 -13.22 -25.30
C GLY A 202 -22.90 -12.51 -26.66
N PRO A 203 -23.35 -13.09 -27.79
CA PRO A 203 -23.06 -12.53 -29.12
C PRO A 203 -23.81 -11.21 -29.36
N ILE A 204 -23.05 -10.19 -29.77
CA ILE A 204 -23.50 -8.79 -29.95
C ILE A 204 -24.73 -8.69 -30.89
N PRO A 205 -25.91 -8.27 -30.38
CA PRO A 205 -27.07 -7.96 -31.21
C PRO A 205 -26.98 -6.53 -31.76
N SER A 206 -27.25 -6.34 -33.05
CA SER A 206 -27.13 -5.04 -33.70
C SER A 206 -28.44 -4.23 -33.71
N ARG A 207 -28.39 -3.03 -33.07
CA ARG A 207 -29.33 -1.89 -33.19
C ARG A 207 -30.83 -2.15 -32.90
N GLY A 208 -31.31 -1.69 -31.74
CA GLY A 208 -32.73 -1.55 -31.41
C GLY A 208 -33.01 -0.31 -30.54
N SER A 209 -33.86 0.60 -31.02
CA SER A 209 -34.10 1.95 -30.49
C SER A 209 -34.69 2.06 -29.06
N ALA A 210 -34.36 3.19 -28.40
CA ALA A 210 -35.18 3.99 -27.46
C ALA A 210 -34.95 3.91 -25.93
N ALA A 211 -35.16 5.08 -25.31
CA ALA A 211 -35.41 5.38 -23.89
C ALA A 211 -34.32 5.13 -22.82
N GLY A 212 -33.67 6.22 -22.39
CA GLY A 212 -33.87 6.62 -20.98
C GLY A 212 -32.71 6.68 -20.00
N GLN A 213 -31.44 6.89 -20.39
CA GLN A 213 -30.36 7.17 -19.43
C GLN A 213 -29.59 8.47 -19.73
N ARG A 214 -29.35 9.29 -18.70
CA ARG A 214 -28.53 10.52 -18.76
C ARG A 214 -27.05 10.14 -18.65
N ALA A 215 -26.34 10.09 -19.77
CA ALA A 215 -24.89 9.88 -19.76
C ALA A 215 -24.15 11.13 -19.24
N VAL A 216 -23.32 10.96 -18.21
CA VAL A 216 -22.33 11.96 -17.79
C VAL A 216 -21.27 12.08 -18.89
N ARG A 217 -21.12 13.27 -19.47
CA ARG A 217 -20.22 13.53 -20.60
C ARG A 217 -18.77 13.71 -20.13
N ARG A 218 -18.00 12.62 -20.05
CA ARG A 218 -16.53 12.74 -20.15
C ARG A 218 -16.18 13.30 -21.54
N ARG A 219 -15.73 14.56 -21.59
CA ARG A 219 -15.14 15.15 -22.81
C ARG A 219 -13.76 14.53 -23.04
N GLY A 220 -13.44 14.13 -24.26
CA GLY A 220 -12.07 13.76 -24.62
C GLY A 220 -11.17 14.99 -24.58
N ARG A 221 -10.09 14.93 -23.79
CA ARG A 221 -9.05 15.97 -23.70
C ARG A 221 -8.00 15.75 -24.81
N PRO A 222 -7.49 16.78 -25.49
CA PRO A 222 -6.38 16.62 -26.44
C PRO A 222 -5.08 16.21 -25.74
N PRO A 223 -4.08 15.66 -26.46
CA PRO A 223 -2.79 15.32 -25.89
C PRO A 223 -2.09 16.57 -25.32
N ARG A 224 -1.52 16.44 -24.11
CA ARG A 224 -0.81 17.52 -23.41
C ARG A 224 0.57 17.83 -24.02
N PRO A 225 1.07 19.06 -23.86
CA PRO A 225 2.48 19.35 -24.11
C PRO A 225 3.38 18.58 -23.12
N THR A 226 4.55 18.16 -23.58
CA THR A 226 5.56 17.50 -22.74
C THR A 226 6.20 18.49 -21.77
N SER A 227 6.13 18.24 -20.47
CA SER A 227 6.86 19.00 -19.45
C SER A 227 8.38 18.99 -19.73
N PRO A 228 9.11 20.08 -19.44
CA PRO A 228 10.54 20.15 -19.70
C PRO A 228 11.31 19.18 -18.81
N ALA A 229 12.03 18.23 -19.42
CA ALA A 229 12.94 17.35 -18.70
C ALA A 229 14.15 18.15 -18.18
N LEU A 230 14.40 18.09 -16.87
CA LEU A 230 15.59 18.70 -16.27
C LEU A 230 16.88 18.09 -16.84
N PRO A 231 17.95 18.89 -17.02
CA PRO A 231 19.21 18.39 -17.58
C PRO A 231 19.84 17.32 -16.69
N ARG A 232 20.26 16.21 -17.31
CA ARG A 232 20.93 15.09 -16.62
C ARG A 232 22.36 15.47 -16.21
N THR A 233 22.50 16.10 -15.05
CA THR A 233 23.80 16.30 -14.38
C THR A 233 24.42 14.95 -14.02
N VAL A 234 25.68 14.73 -14.42
CA VAL A 234 26.42 13.51 -14.07
C VAL A 234 26.70 13.49 -12.56
N ARG A 235 26.27 12.42 -11.89
CA ARG A 235 26.16 12.35 -10.43
C ARG A 235 27.48 11.96 -9.76
N LEU A 236 28.00 12.83 -8.90
CA LEU A 236 28.87 12.41 -7.80
C LEU A 236 27.98 11.67 -6.78
N MET A 237 28.39 10.47 -6.36
CA MET A 237 27.64 9.71 -5.34
C MET A 237 27.78 10.36 -3.96
N GLY A 238 26.70 10.31 -3.19
CA GLY A 238 26.62 10.75 -1.79
C GLY A 238 25.95 12.10 -1.59
N ALA A 239 26.72 13.18 -1.77
CA ALA A 239 26.38 14.53 -1.29
C ALA A 239 24.98 15.06 -1.69
N PRO A 240 24.28 15.82 -0.81
CA PRO A 240 23.01 16.48 -1.11
C PRO A 240 23.08 17.45 -2.29
N VAL A 241 22.10 17.39 -3.20
CA VAL A 241 22.03 18.23 -4.41
C VAL A 241 20.71 18.99 -4.47
N LEU A 242 20.76 20.30 -4.77
CA LEU A 242 19.55 21.08 -5.04
C LEU A 242 18.86 20.55 -6.31
N HIS A 243 17.70 19.89 -6.14
CA HIS A 243 16.93 19.25 -7.21
C HIS A 243 16.04 20.27 -7.93
N CYS A 244 15.40 21.18 -7.18
CA CYS A 244 14.65 22.32 -7.72
C CYS A 244 14.87 23.56 -6.85
N GLY A 245 15.28 24.69 -7.46
CA GLY A 245 15.43 25.97 -6.77
C GLY A 245 14.07 26.67 -6.56
N ALA A 246 14.02 27.56 -5.56
CA ALA A 246 12.80 28.27 -5.17
C ALA A 246 12.13 29.02 -6.34
N LEU A 247 12.91 29.69 -7.20
CA LEU A 247 12.40 30.38 -8.39
C LEU A 247 11.80 29.41 -9.42
N THR A 248 12.43 28.25 -9.65
CA THR A 248 11.93 27.21 -10.56
C THR A 248 10.60 26.64 -10.07
N ILE A 249 10.48 26.42 -8.76
CA ILE A 249 9.24 25.98 -8.11
C ILE A 249 8.17 27.08 -8.25
N ALA A 250 8.48 28.32 -7.87
CA ALA A 250 7.54 29.44 -7.94
C ALA A 250 6.97 29.67 -9.36
N GLN A 251 7.82 29.62 -10.39
CA GLN A 251 7.38 29.70 -11.79
C GLN A 251 6.47 28.51 -12.15
N ARG A 252 6.86 27.28 -11.82
CA ARG A 252 6.06 26.09 -12.18
C ARG A 252 4.72 26.07 -11.47
N VAL A 253 4.66 26.51 -10.21
CA VAL A 253 3.40 26.64 -9.46
C VAL A 253 2.49 27.73 -10.06
N GLU A 254 3.05 28.78 -10.67
CA GLU A 254 2.29 29.80 -11.40
C GLU A 254 1.69 29.27 -12.70
N GLU A 255 2.48 28.52 -13.48
CA GLU A 255 1.98 27.80 -14.66
C GLU A 255 0.88 26.77 -14.30
N MET A 256 1.05 26.05 -13.18
CA MET A 256 0.06 25.08 -12.70
C MET A 256 -1.21 25.75 -12.19
N ALA A 257 -1.11 26.88 -11.48
CA ALA A 257 -2.28 27.62 -11.03
C ALA A 257 -3.12 28.08 -12.23
N ALA A 258 -2.49 28.59 -13.29
CA ALA A 258 -3.19 29.01 -14.50
C ALA A 258 -3.82 27.85 -15.30
N GLU A 259 -3.19 26.66 -15.37
CA GLU A 259 -3.85 25.47 -15.97
C GLU A 259 -5.03 24.99 -15.11
N LEU A 260 -4.90 25.06 -13.77
CA LEU A 260 -5.94 24.60 -12.85
C LEU A 260 -7.15 25.53 -12.83
N ASP A 261 -6.94 26.84 -12.64
CA ASP A 261 -7.98 27.87 -12.58
C ASP A 261 -8.86 27.90 -13.85
N ALA A 262 -8.25 27.68 -15.03
CA ALA A 262 -8.97 27.56 -16.30
C ALA A 262 -9.86 26.29 -16.42
N GLU A 263 -9.79 25.36 -15.47
CA GLU A 263 -10.56 24.11 -15.42
C GLU A 263 -11.31 23.90 -14.09
N LEU A 264 -11.37 24.91 -13.22
CA LEU A 264 -12.14 24.88 -11.97
C LEU A 264 -13.60 25.32 -12.16
N ASP A 265 -14.51 24.66 -11.45
CA ASP A 265 -15.89 25.12 -11.28
C ASP A 265 -15.98 26.11 -10.09
N ASP A 266 -16.91 27.08 -10.17
CA ASP A 266 -17.25 27.99 -9.07
C ASP A 266 -17.79 27.17 -7.87
N GLY A 267 -17.12 27.26 -6.73
CA GLY A 267 -17.40 26.44 -5.56
C GLY A 267 -16.76 25.05 -5.59
N ALA A 268 -15.72 24.80 -6.40
CA ALA A 268 -14.87 23.62 -6.26
C ALA A 268 -14.16 23.57 -4.89
N VAL A 269 -13.79 22.36 -4.44
CA VAL A 269 -13.09 22.15 -3.15
C VAL A 269 -11.64 21.72 -3.39
N VAL A 270 -10.68 22.51 -2.92
CA VAL A 270 -9.25 22.20 -3.01
C VAL A 270 -8.79 21.58 -1.68
N VAL A 271 -8.44 20.29 -1.72
CA VAL A 271 -8.18 19.46 -0.54
C VAL A 271 -6.69 19.18 -0.40
N GLY A 272 -6.04 19.76 0.61
CA GLY A 272 -4.62 19.58 0.89
C GLY A 272 -4.31 18.27 1.61
N VAL A 273 -3.44 17.43 1.03
CA VAL A 273 -2.98 16.19 1.68
C VAL A 273 -1.79 16.47 2.62
N LEU A 274 -2.11 16.62 3.90
CA LEU A 274 -1.17 17.03 4.94
C LEU A 274 -0.14 15.93 5.26
N LYS A 275 1.10 16.29 5.66
CA LYS A 275 1.63 17.66 5.84
C LYS A 275 2.48 18.16 4.66
N GLY A 276 2.85 17.26 3.75
CA GLY A 276 3.85 17.53 2.70
C GLY A 276 3.42 18.59 1.67
N CYS A 277 2.12 18.69 1.38
CA CYS A 277 1.61 19.63 0.38
C CYS A 277 1.63 21.11 0.81
N LEU A 278 1.87 21.43 2.10
CA LEU A 278 1.38 22.70 2.66
C LEU A 278 1.97 23.97 2.02
N PRO A 279 3.29 24.10 1.73
CA PRO A 279 3.82 25.25 1.01
C PRO A 279 3.33 25.32 -0.44
N PHE A 280 3.34 24.18 -1.14
CA PHE A 280 2.85 24.06 -2.52
C PHE A 280 1.38 24.49 -2.64
N LEU A 281 0.50 23.98 -1.78
CA LEU A 281 -0.91 24.34 -1.72
C LEU A 281 -1.08 25.85 -1.50
N ALA A 282 -0.34 26.43 -0.56
CA ALA A 282 -0.42 27.86 -0.26
C ALA A 282 0.09 28.74 -1.43
N ASP A 283 1.11 28.32 -2.18
CA ASP A 283 1.56 29.04 -3.37
C ASP A 283 0.66 28.84 -4.60
N LEU A 284 -0.02 27.69 -4.68
CA LEU A 284 -0.98 27.37 -5.73
C LEU A 284 -2.30 28.15 -5.54
N THR A 285 -2.95 28.04 -4.37
CA THR A 285 -4.28 28.66 -4.16
C THR A 285 -4.24 30.18 -4.05
N ARG A 286 -3.09 30.79 -3.73
CA ARG A 286 -2.89 32.25 -3.80
C ARG A 286 -2.85 32.81 -5.23
N ARG A 287 -2.95 31.96 -6.26
CA ARG A 287 -2.94 32.30 -7.69
C ARG A 287 -4.18 31.81 -8.44
N ILE A 288 -5.22 31.37 -7.71
CA ILE A 288 -6.50 30.94 -8.25
C ILE A 288 -7.48 32.11 -8.06
N ASP A 289 -8.07 32.61 -9.14
CA ASP A 289 -9.08 33.67 -9.11
C ASP A 289 -10.51 33.11 -8.98
N THR A 290 -10.71 31.83 -9.37
CA THR A 290 -11.98 31.12 -9.23
C THR A 290 -12.35 30.93 -7.75
N PRO A 291 -13.61 31.19 -7.33
CA PRO A 291 -14.03 30.96 -5.96
C PRO A 291 -13.96 29.48 -5.59
N ILE A 292 -13.14 29.15 -4.58
CA ILE A 292 -12.94 27.79 -4.06
C ILE A 292 -13.19 27.74 -2.55
N GLU A 293 -13.57 26.56 -2.05
CA GLU A 293 -13.37 26.20 -0.65
C GLU A 293 -12.06 25.42 -0.48
N MET A 294 -11.45 25.51 0.71
CA MET A 294 -10.24 24.78 1.06
C MET A 294 -10.47 23.88 2.27
N ASP A 295 -10.03 22.64 2.18
CA ASP A 295 -10.14 21.64 3.26
C ASP A 295 -8.86 20.77 3.31
N PHE A 296 -8.75 19.87 4.28
CA PHE A 296 -7.52 19.11 4.52
C PHE A 296 -7.77 17.65 4.87
N LEU A 297 -7.00 16.75 4.23
CA LEU A 297 -6.94 15.34 4.60
C LEU A 297 -5.57 15.03 5.20
N ALA A 298 -5.55 14.30 6.32
CA ALA A 298 -4.31 13.85 6.95
C ALA A 298 -4.42 12.36 7.27
N LEU A 299 -3.34 11.62 7.03
CA LEU A 299 -3.31 10.16 7.22
C LEU A 299 -2.13 9.78 8.12
N THR A 300 -2.23 8.64 8.80
CA THR A 300 -1.06 8.00 9.41
C THR A 300 -0.03 7.67 8.34
N ALA A 301 1.26 7.74 8.69
CA ALA A 301 2.30 7.12 7.88
C ALA A 301 1.95 5.65 7.62
N PHE A 302 2.35 5.13 6.46
CA PHE A 302 2.14 3.74 6.09
C PHE A 302 3.05 2.86 6.96
N ALA A 303 2.50 2.31 8.06
CA ALA A 303 3.24 1.42 8.94
C ALA A 303 3.51 0.10 8.18
N PRO A 304 4.79 -0.26 7.91
CA PRO A 304 5.14 -1.38 7.03
C PRO A 304 4.44 -2.69 7.39
N ASP A 305 4.31 -2.93 8.68
CA ASP A 305 3.84 -4.19 9.28
C ASP A 305 2.31 -4.37 9.24
N SER A 306 1.57 -3.39 8.70
CA SER A 306 0.09 -3.38 8.76
C SER A 306 -0.61 -3.14 7.41
N GLY A 307 0.04 -2.50 6.45
CA GLY A 307 -0.57 -2.06 5.19
C GLY A 307 -1.73 -1.04 5.31
N ARG A 308 -2.15 -0.69 6.52
CA ARG A 308 -3.40 0.06 6.78
C ARG A 308 -3.15 1.55 6.96
N VAL A 309 -3.42 2.32 5.92
CA VAL A 309 -3.58 3.76 6.00
C VAL A 309 -4.83 4.08 6.83
N ARG A 310 -4.73 5.02 7.79
CA ARG A 310 -5.85 5.51 8.58
C ARG A 310 -5.89 7.04 8.55
N LEU A 311 -7.06 7.61 8.28
CA LEU A 311 -7.28 9.06 8.41
C LEU A 311 -7.08 9.51 9.88
N THR A 312 -6.31 10.58 10.04
CA THR A 312 -6.12 11.33 11.30
C THR A 312 -6.81 12.69 11.26
N HIS A 313 -7.10 13.19 10.06
CA HIS A 313 -8.01 14.28 9.78
C HIS A 313 -8.80 13.92 8.51
N ASP A 314 -10.10 14.17 8.53
CA ASP A 314 -11.07 13.80 7.51
C ASP A 314 -11.79 15.08 7.02
N LEU A 315 -12.52 15.00 5.91
CA LEU A 315 -13.22 16.13 5.32
C LEU A 315 -14.14 16.82 6.35
N THR A 316 -14.08 18.15 6.35
CA THR A 316 -14.93 19.04 7.16
C THR A 316 -15.89 19.86 6.30
N VAL A 317 -15.58 20.03 5.02
CA VAL A 317 -16.42 20.65 3.99
C VAL A 317 -17.23 19.56 3.26
N ASP A 318 -18.49 19.87 2.94
CA ASP A 318 -19.33 19.00 2.11
C ASP A 318 -18.86 19.02 0.64
N VAL A 319 -18.64 17.83 0.08
CA VAL A 319 -18.17 17.61 -1.30
C VAL A 319 -19.24 16.98 -2.20
N GLU A 320 -20.46 16.69 -1.71
CA GLU A 320 -21.48 16.01 -2.52
C GLU A 320 -21.84 16.82 -3.78
N GLY A 321 -21.70 16.19 -4.95
CA GLY A 321 -21.99 16.81 -6.25
C GLY A 321 -20.97 17.84 -6.74
N ARG A 322 -19.89 18.10 -6.00
CA ARG A 322 -18.88 19.14 -6.30
C ARG A 322 -17.68 18.58 -7.05
N GLN A 323 -16.93 19.46 -7.73
CA GLN A 323 -15.59 19.16 -8.22
C GLN A 323 -14.60 19.27 -7.05
N VAL A 324 -13.71 18.28 -6.90
CA VAL A 324 -12.69 18.24 -5.84
C VAL A 324 -11.29 18.10 -6.46
N VAL A 325 -10.32 18.84 -5.93
CA VAL A 325 -8.91 18.76 -6.34
C VAL A 325 -8.05 18.35 -5.15
N LEU A 326 -7.53 17.12 -5.18
CA LEU A 326 -6.55 16.64 -4.21
C LEU A 326 -5.17 17.24 -4.52
N VAL A 327 -4.57 17.93 -3.55
CA VAL A 327 -3.25 18.59 -3.68
C VAL A 327 -2.20 17.84 -2.88
N GLU A 328 -1.19 17.31 -3.58
CA GLU A 328 -0.15 16.43 -3.06
C GLU A 328 1.27 17.00 -3.19
N GLY A 329 2.15 16.65 -2.25
CA GLY A 329 3.57 17.00 -2.32
C GLY A 329 4.35 16.08 -3.27
N VAL A 330 4.22 14.76 -3.08
CA VAL A 330 4.81 13.73 -3.94
C VAL A 330 3.80 12.59 -4.11
N VAL A 331 3.62 12.13 -5.34
CA VAL A 331 2.98 10.84 -5.63
C VAL A 331 4.04 9.83 -6.06
N ASP A 332 3.94 8.62 -5.52
CA ASP A 332 4.95 7.56 -5.60
C ASP A 332 4.27 6.23 -6.03
N THR A 333 4.32 5.19 -5.21
CA THR A 333 3.66 3.89 -5.45
C THR A 333 2.18 3.97 -5.81
N GLY A 334 1.46 4.98 -5.30
CA GLY A 334 0.07 5.26 -5.60
C GLY A 334 -0.94 4.81 -4.54
N PHE A 335 -0.59 3.91 -3.62
CA PHE A 335 -1.53 3.37 -2.61
C PHE A 335 -2.23 4.44 -1.76
N ARG A 336 -1.51 5.48 -1.34
CA ARG A 336 -2.06 6.63 -0.61
C ARG A 336 -3.08 7.42 -1.44
N LEU A 337 -2.80 7.57 -2.74
CA LEU A 337 -3.66 8.32 -3.67
C LEU A 337 -4.92 7.52 -4.03
N ASP A 338 -4.81 6.21 -4.28
CA ASP A 338 -5.96 5.33 -4.50
C ASP A 338 -6.93 5.35 -3.31
N TYR A 339 -6.40 5.25 -2.08
CA TYR A 339 -7.20 5.39 -0.85
C TYR A 339 -7.95 6.73 -0.82
N LEU A 340 -7.25 7.84 -1.08
CA LEU A 340 -7.82 9.20 -1.05
C LEU A 340 -8.88 9.42 -2.15
N LEU A 341 -8.61 8.96 -3.38
CA LEU A 341 -9.56 9.03 -4.48
C LEU A 341 -10.85 8.28 -4.16
N ARG A 342 -10.74 7.03 -3.68
CA ARG A 342 -11.91 6.24 -3.25
C ARG A 342 -12.66 6.89 -2.09
N HIS A 343 -11.94 7.47 -1.14
CA HIS A 343 -12.53 8.14 0.02
C HIS A 343 -13.34 9.38 -0.39
N VAL A 344 -12.78 10.27 -1.20
CA VAL A 344 -13.48 11.48 -1.68
C VAL A 344 -14.67 11.12 -2.57
N LEU A 345 -14.52 10.13 -3.47
CA LEU A 345 -15.64 9.64 -4.29
C LEU A 345 -16.76 9.00 -3.44
N ALA A 346 -16.43 8.35 -2.33
CA ALA A 346 -17.42 7.81 -1.39
C ALA A 346 -18.20 8.90 -0.62
N HIS A 347 -17.69 10.14 -0.59
CA HIS A 347 -18.40 11.33 -0.07
C HIS A 347 -19.21 12.07 -1.16
N GLY A 348 -19.41 11.45 -2.34
CA GLY A 348 -20.34 11.94 -3.36
C GLY A 348 -19.79 13.00 -4.32
N ALA A 349 -18.47 13.25 -4.32
CA ALA A 349 -17.84 14.18 -5.27
C ALA A 349 -18.13 13.81 -6.74
N ALA A 350 -18.48 14.80 -7.56
CA ALA A 350 -18.87 14.61 -8.96
C ALA A 350 -17.66 14.42 -9.90
N GLU A 351 -16.54 15.09 -9.58
CA GLU A 351 -15.22 14.88 -10.19
C GLU A 351 -14.18 14.96 -9.08
N VAL A 352 -13.14 14.11 -9.14
CA VAL A 352 -11.95 14.23 -8.29
C VAL A 352 -10.73 14.26 -9.19
N ARG A 353 -9.92 15.31 -9.05
CA ARG A 353 -8.70 15.57 -9.84
C ARG A 353 -7.48 15.56 -8.92
N VAL A 354 -6.30 15.22 -9.45
CA VAL A 354 -5.06 15.10 -8.68
C VAL A 354 -4.02 16.12 -9.14
N CYS A 355 -3.68 17.08 -8.29
CA CYS A 355 -2.61 18.04 -8.49
C CYS A 355 -1.42 17.70 -7.59
N ALA A 356 -0.25 17.45 -8.15
CA ALA A 356 0.96 17.05 -7.42
C ALA A 356 2.19 17.84 -7.85
N LEU A 357 2.98 18.30 -6.88
CA LEU A 357 4.23 19.00 -7.19
C LEU A 357 5.25 18.04 -7.82
N PHE A 358 5.40 16.83 -7.28
CA PHE A 358 6.25 15.78 -7.86
C PHE A 358 5.49 14.48 -8.14
N ASP A 359 5.83 13.85 -9.26
CA ASP A 359 5.37 12.50 -9.62
C ASP A 359 6.57 11.59 -9.91
N ARG A 360 6.60 10.43 -9.23
CA ARG A 360 7.56 9.34 -9.43
C ARG A 360 6.89 8.18 -10.16
N ALA A 361 6.53 8.42 -11.42
CA ALA A 361 5.92 7.42 -12.30
C ALA A 361 6.78 6.16 -12.51
N ASP A 362 8.10 6.25 -12.30
CA ASP A 362 9.05 5.13 -12.29
C ASP A 362 8.83 4.13 -11.14
N ARG A 363 8.10 4.54 -10.10
CA ARG A 363 7.79 3.74 -8.90
C ARG A 363 6.31 3.40 -8.77
N ARG A 364 5.51 3.72 -9.80
CA ARG A 364 4.06 3.57 -9.82
C ARG A 364 3.68 2.08 -9.78
N VAL A 365 2.92 1.68 -8.76
CA VAL A 365 2.43 0.29 -8.60
C VAL A 365 0.96 0.16 -9.03
N LEU A 366 0.15 1.18 -8.75
CA LEU A 366 -1.27 1.22 -9.16
C LEU A 366 -1.46 2.05 -10.44
N PRO A 367 -2.35 1.64 -11.37
CA PRO A 367 -2.64 2.38 -12.62
C PRO A 367 -3.50 3.62 -12.34
N LEU A 368 -2.87 4.64 -11.75
CA LEU A 368 -3.47 5.92 -11.40
C LEU A 368 -2.83 7.02 -12.25
N GLU A 369 -3.67 7.82 -12.90
CA GLU A 369 -3.24 9.06 -13.57
C GLU A 369 -3.12 10.19 -12.54
N VAL A 370 -2.27 11.19 -12.85
CA VAL A 370 -2.16 12.43 -12.07
C VAL A 370 -2.55 13.59 -12.99
N ASP A 371 -3.63 14.29 -12.66
CA ASP A 371 -4.20 15.32 -13.52
C ASP A 371 -3.28 16.51 -13.72
N LEU A 372 -2.49 16.93 -12.74
CA LEU A 372 -1.57 18.06 -12.91
C LEU A 372 -0.26 17.80 -12.17
N VAL A 373 0.83 17.74 -12.93
CA VAL A 373 2.19 17.43 -12.42
C VAL A 373 3.07 18.67 -12.53
N GLY A 374 3.72 19.05 -11.43
CA GLY A 374 4.76 20.07 -11.43
C GLY A 374 6.02 19.55 -12.12
N PHE A 375 6.63 18.52 -11.55
CA PHE A 375 7.88 17.91 -12.01
C PHE A 375 7.79 16.37 -11.96
N SER A 376 8.02 15.70 -13.10
CA SER A 376 8.27 14.26 -13.12
C SER A 376 9.72 13.99 -12.72
N THR A 377 9.97 13.05 -11.79
CA THR A 377 11.31 12.83 -11.23
C THR A 377 11.57 11.37 -10.90
N THR A 378 12.83 10.94 -11.06
CA THR A 378 13.33 9.60 -10.65
C THR A 378 14.17 9.68 -9.37
N ALA A 379 14.10 10.80 -8.65
CA ALA A 379 14.94 11.08 -7.49
C ALA A 379 14.84 10.00 -6.39
N SER A 380 15.98 9.68 -5.78
CA SER A 380 16.10 8.67 -4.70
C SER A 380 15.15 8.98 -3.55
N TYR A 381 15.32 10.16 -2.95
CA TYR A 381 14.56 10.73 -1.84
C TYR A 381 14.64 12.26 -1.95
N LEU A 382 13.55 12.97 -1.58
CA LEU A 382 13.43 14.42 -1.70
C LEU A 382 13.03 15.05 -0.36
N VAL A 383 13.65 16.19 -0.03
CA VAL A 383 13.35 17.00 1.17
C VAL A 383 13.28 18.49 0.81
N GLY A 384 12.56 19.28 1.62
CA GLY A 384 12.37 20.71 1.38
C GLY A 384 11.04 21.04 0.70
N TYR A 385 10.68 22.33 0.70
CA TYR A 385 9.40 22.86 0.20
C TYR A 385 8.18 22.03 0.63
N GLY A 386 8.10 21.75 1.94
CA GLY A 386 7.06 20.94 2.58
C GLY A 386 7.43 19.47 2.79
N LEU A 387 8.31 18.92 1.96
CA LEU A 387 8.81 17.54 2.05
C LEU A 387 9.84 17.41 3.20
N ASP A 388 9.94 16.23 3.81
CA ASP A 388 10.71 16.03 5.03
C ASP A 388 11.49 14.73 5.14
N HIS A 389 12.42 14.73 6.08
CA HIS A 389 12.94 13.52 6.70
C HIS A 389 12.76 13.66 8.22
N ARG A 390 12.01 12.75 8.84
CA ARG A 390 11.72 12.72 10.31
C ARG A 390 11.18 14.05 10.86
N GLY A 391 10.46 14.82 10.04
CA GLY A 391 9.89 16.14 10.38
C GLY A 391 10.73 17.35 9.97
N GLU A 392 12.03 17.18 9.70
CA GLU A 392 12.97 18.25 9.37
C GLU A 392 12.86 18.74 7.92
N PHE A 393 13.61 19.81 7.61
CA PHE A 393 13.81 20.38 6.26
C PHE A 393 12.59 21.01 5.57
N ARG A 394 11.34 20.79 6.02
CA ARG A 394 10.11 21.29 5.36
C ARG A 394 10.14 22.77 4.96
N ASN A 395 10.81 23.61 5.75
CA ASN A 395 10.94 25.05 5.54
C ASN A 395 12.18 25.47 4.73
N LEU A 396 12.79 24.55 3.96
CA LEU A 396 13.59 24.93 2.80
C LEU A 396 12.69 25.50 1.70
N SER A 397 13.20 26.54 1.05
CA SER A 397 12.63 27.26 -0.10
C SER A 397 12.71 26.44 -1.40
N GLY A 398 13.85 25.77 -1.61
CA GLY A 398 14.04 24.77 -2.65
C GLY A 398 13.81 23.34 -2.18
N VAL A 399 13.90 22.39 -3.12
CA VAL A 399 13.85 20.94 -2.89
C VAL A 399 15.22 20.35 -3.16
N VAL A 400 15.70 19.50 -2.25
CA VAL A 400 17.00 18.85 -2.26
C VAL A 400 16.81 17.34 -2.46
N GLU A 401 17.56 16.76 -3.38
CA GLU A 401 17.71 15.31 -3.53
C GLU A 401 18.86 14.82 -2.66
N VAL A 402 18.60 13.73 -1.94
CA VAL A 402 19.52 13.13 -0.96
C VAL A 402 19.59 11.62 -1.16
N ASP A 403 20.72 11.02 -0.78
CA ASP A 403 20.75 9.58 -0.51
C ASP A 403 20.17 9.32 0.89
N LEU A 404 19.15 8.46 0.98
CA LEU A 404 18.48 8.18 2.25
C LEU A 404 19.39 7.39 3.21
N ALA A 405 20.22 6.48 2.69
CA ALA A 405 21.11 5.68 3.53
C ALA A 405 22.28 6.51 4.06
N GLU A 406 22.75 7.53 3.33
CA GLU A 406 23.69 8.53 3.88
C GLU A 406 23.00 9.46 4.88
N LEU A 407 21.80 9.97 4.61
CA LEU A 407 21.06 10.82 5.56
C LEU A 407 20.70 10.09 6.88
N GLU A 408 20.41 8.78 6.84
CA GLU A 408 20.08 7.99 8.03
C GLU A 408 21.30 7.48 8.81
N ARG A 409 22.46 7.29 8.15
CA ARG A 409 23.75 7.06 8.82
C ARG A 409 24.40 8.37 9.30
N GLY A 410 24.02 9.48 8.69
CA GLY A 410 24.58 10.81 8.90
C GLY A 410 24.28 11.37 10.30
N GLY A 411 25.27 12.05 10.86
CA GLY A 411 25.07 12.91 12.04
C GLY A 411 24.58 14.31 11.64
N PRO A 412 24.55 15.26 12.59
CA PRO A 412 24.16 16.65 12.33
C PRO A 412 24.90 17.33 11.16
N ALA A 413 26.14 16.92 10.87
CA ALA A 413 26.91 17.44 9.74
C ALA A 413 26.25 17.16 8.38
N GLU A 414 25.57 16.02 8.21
CA GLU A 414 24.87 15.69 6.95
C GLU A 414 23.61 16.56 6.81
N PHE A 415 22.90 16.77 7.91
CA PHE A 415 21.76 17.68 7.96
C PHE A 415 22.20 19.13 7.63
N ASP A 416 23.37 19.56 8.09
CA ASP A 416 23.95 20.85 7.72
C ASP A 416 24.28 20.96 6.23
N GLU A 417 24.75 19.88 5.56
CA GLU A 417 24.95 19.89 4.10
C GLU A 417 23.62 19.96 3.32
N VAL A 418 22.58 19.25 3.77
CA VAL A 418 21.21 19.40 3.22
C VAL A 418 20.71 20.85 3.36
N TRP A 419 20.92 21.48 4.53
CA TRP A 419 20.57 22.89 4.75
C TRP A 419 21.39 23.86 3.87
N LYS A 420 22.68 23.58 3.64
CA LYS A 420 23.55 24.39 2.75
C LYS A 420 23.12 24.26 1.29
N ALA A 421 22.83 23.03 0.83
CA ALA A 421 22.38 22.75 -0.53
C ALA A 421 21.04 23.44 -0.82
N GLY A 422 20.04 23.26 0.06
CA GLY A 422 18.73 23.89 -0.09
C GLY A 422 18.78 25.42 -0.09
N ARG A 423 19.64 26.02 0.74
CA ARG A 423 19.87 27.48 0.81
C ARG A 423 20.95 27.99 -0.16
N SER A 424 21.39 27.18 -1.13
CA SER A 424 22.30 27.65 -2.19
C SER A 424 21.54 28.35 -3.32
N GLY A 425 20.29 27.95 -3.58
CA GLY A 425 19.44 28.52 -4.63
C GLY A 425 18.91 29.94 -4.37
N ASP A 426 18.84 30.39 -3.11
CA ASP A 426 18.28 31.71 -2.73
C ASP A 426 19.27 32.88 -2.83
N ARG A 427 20.43 32.69 -3.49
CA ARG A 427 21.59 33.60 -3.37
C ARG A 427 21.97 34.37 -4.64
N HIS A 428 21.12 34.37 -5.68
CA HIS A 428 21.30 35.13 -6.92
C HIS A 428 20.02 35.91 -7.25
#